data_AF-A0A1K1P5Q6-F1
#
_entry.id   AF-A0A1K1P5Q6-F1
#
_cell.length_a   1.000
_cell.length_b   1.000
_cell.length_c   1.000
_cell.angle_alpha   90.00
_cell.angle_beta   90.00
_cell.angle_gamma   90.00
#
_symmetry.space_group_name_H-M   'P 1'
#
loop_
_entity.id
_entity.type
_entity.pdbx_description
1 polymer ?
#
loop_
_entity_poly.entity_id
_entity_poly.type
_entity_poly.pdbx_seq_one_letter_code
_entity_poly.pdbx_strand_id
1 'polypeptide(L)'
;MEKTMKIQKLLPLQDRQYNDQQGQPRVFTSLGMVLTDGIDTLFAEATGDYARSLVGHLNEGDWVRVQLSMSVRDWQDQQGQTRYENKAYISNIK
;
A
#
# COMPACT_ATOMS: atom_id res chain seq x y z
N MET A 1 -15.65 1.92 0.84
CA MET A 1 -16.27 0.98 -0.12
C MET A 1 -15.46 -0.31 -0.07
N GLU A 2 -16.10 -1.46 0.11
CA GLU A 2 -15.45 -2.79 0.12
C GLU A 2 -15.52 -3.37 -1.30
N LYS A 3 -14.42 -3.89 -1.84
CA LYS A 3 -14.32 -4.46 -3.19
C LYS A 3 -13.63 -5.83 -3.11
N THR A 4 -14.08 -6.80 -3.90
CA THR A 4 -13.40 -8.10 -4.02
C THR A 4 -12.34 -7.99 -5.10
N MET A 5 -11.08 -8.28 -4.76
CA MET A 5 -9.94 -8.20 -5.68
C MET A 5 -9.03 -9.41 -5.50
N LYS A 6 -8.34 -9.79 -6.57
CA LYS A 6 -7.30 -10.82 -6.57
C LYS A 6 -5.93 -10.19 -6.29
N ILE A 7 -5.15 -10.82 -5.43
CA ILE A 7 -3.75 -10.50 -5.21
C ILE A 7 -2.95 -11.02 -6.41
N GLN A 8 -2.54 -10.14 -7.31
CA GLN A 8 -1.67 -10.49 -8.43
C GLN A 8 -0.20 -10.60 -8.02
N LYS A 9 0.23 -9.73 -7.10
CA LYS A 9 1.59 -9.72 -6.58
C LYS A 9 1.59 -9.30 -5.13
N LEU A 10 2.34 -10.01 -4.30
CA LEU A 10 2.55 -9.68 -2.90
C LEU A 10 4.02 -9.34 -2.69
N LEU A 11 4.30 -8.09 -2.29
CA LEU A 11 5.67 -7.66 -2.00
C LEU A 11 6.07 -8.09 -0.59
N PRO A 12 7.37 -8.28 -0.31
CA PRO A 12 7.84 -8.52 1.05
C PRO A 12 7.52 -7.34 1.96
N LEU A 13 7.33 -7.60 3.25
CA LEU A 13 7.24 -6.56 4.27
C LEU A 13 8.52 -5.69 4.23
N GLN A 14 8.36 -4.38 4.20
CA GLN A 14 9.46 -3.41 4.16
C GLN A 14 9.38 -2.47 5.35
N ASP A 15 10.52 -2.27 6.02
CA ASP A 15 10.70 -1.27 7.08
C ASP A 15 11.62 -0.15 6.55
N ARG A 16 11.12 1.09 6.55
CA ARG A 16 11.85 2.28 6.08
C ARG A 16 12.02 3.27 7.23
N GLN A 17 13.26 3.62 7.56
CA GLN A 17 13.52 4.68 8.52
C GLN A 17 13.27 6.06 7.88
N TYR A 18 12.59 6.95 8.60
CA TYR A 18 12.39 8.33 8.20
C TYR A 18 12.34 9.22 9.44
N ASN A 19 12.64 10.51 9.28
CA ASN A 19 12.45 11.48 10.35
C ASN A 19 11.06 12.09 10.22
N ASP A 20 10.32 12.16 11.33
CA ASP A 20 9.07 12.90 11.36
C ASP A 20 9.29 14.42 11.29
N GLN A 21 8.21 15.19 11.25
CA GLN A 21 8.27 16.66 11.15
C GLN A 21 8.97 17.33 12.34
N GLN A 22 9.18 16.59 13.45
CA GLN A 22 9.89 17.05 14.64
C GLN A 22 11.35 16.57 14.66
N GLY A 23 11.80 15.94 13.57
CA GLY A 23 13.16 15.41 13.44
C GLY A 23 13.40 14.11 14.18
N GLN A 24 12.36 13.47 14.73
CA GLN A 24 12.52 12.21 15.47
C GLN A 24 12.57 11.02 14.50
N PRO A 25 13.50 10.06 14.71
CA PRO A 25 13.56 8.86 13.89
C PRO A 25 12.32 7.99 14.12
N ARG A 26 11.66 7.64 13.02
CA ARG A 26 10.50 6.77 12.96
C ARG A 26 10.76 5.64 11.97
N VAL A 27 10.05 4.53 12.16
CA VAL A 27 10.04 3.41 11.22
C VAL A 27 8.68 3.36 10.54
N PHE A 28 8.69 3.38 9.22
CA PHE A 28 7.53 3.15 8.38
C PHE A 28 7.52 1.69 7.92
N THR A 29 6.60 0.90 8.46
CA THR A 29 6.38 -0.49 8.06
C THR A 29 5.29 -0.57 7.02
N SER A 30 5.53 -1.33 5.95
CA SER A 30 4.60 -1.45 4.84
C SER A 30 4.60 -2.81 4.17
N LEU A 31 3.42 -3.25 3.71
CA LEU A 31 3.21 -4.43 2.88
C LEU A 31 2.48 -4.01 1.60
N GLY A 32 3.18 -4.06 0.47
CA GLY A 32 2.65 -3.67 -0.83
C GLY A 32 2.01 -4.84 -1.57
N MET A 33 0.90 -4.57 -2.26
CA MET A 33 0.15 -5.54 -3.06
C MET A 33 -0.24 -4.93 -4.40
N VAL A 34 -0.20 -5.74 -5.46
CA VAL A 34 -0.88 -5.44 -6.71
C VAL A 34 -2.20 -6.18 -6.71
N LEU A 35 -3.30 -5.43 -6.76
CA LEU A 35 -4.67 -5.93 -6.69
C LEU A 35 -5.36 -5.73 -8.04
N THR A 36 -6.12 -6.72 -8.47
CA THR A 36 -6.95 -6.63 -9.69
C THR A 36 -8.33 -7.22 -9.50
N ASP A 37 -9.34 -6.70 -10.18
CA ASP A 37 -10.63 -7.37 -10.35
C ASP A 37 -10.84 -7.89 -11.78
N GLY A 38 -9.79 -7.84 -12.62
CA GLY A 38 -9.84 -8.17 -14.04
C GLY A 38 -10.14 -7.00 -14.97
N ILE A 39 -10.56 -5.85 -14.43
CA ILE A 39 -10.78 -4.61 -15.17
C ILE A 39 -9.77 -3.55 -14.69
N ASP A 40 -9.80 -3.27 -13.40
CA ASP A 40 -8.87 -2.36 -12.73
C ASP A 40 -7.67 -3.14 -12.17
N THR A 41 -6.49 -2.53 -12.25
CA THR A 41 -5.30 -3.01 -11.55
C THR A 41 -4.68 -1.84 -10.81
N LEU A 42 -4.43 -2.00 -9.52
CA LEU A 42 -3.87 -0.95 -8.69
C LEU A 42 -2.83 -1.47 -7.71
N PHE A 43 -1.84 -0.63 -7.43
CA PHE A 43 -0.94 -0.83 -6.32
C PHE A 43 -1.59 -0.29 -5.04
N ALA A 44 -1.66 -1.13 -4.01
CA ALA A 44 -2.17 -0.77 -2.71
C ALA A 44 -1.19 -1.17 -1.60
N GLU A 45 -1.18 -0.42 -0.51
CA GLU A 45 -0.24 -0.63 0.59
C GLU A 45 -0.99 -0.71 1.93
N ALA A 46 -0.73 -1.77 2.70
CA ALA A 46 -1.05 -1.82 4.13
C ALA A 46 0.14 -1.25 4.91
N THR A 47 -0.13 -0.55 6.01
CA THR A 47 0.92 0.18 6.76
C THR A 47 0.86 -0.12 8.26
N GLY A 48 2.00 0.04 8.95
CA GLY A 48 2.10 -0.08 10.41
C GLY A 48 1.86 -1.50 10.91
N ASP A 49 1.25 -1.62 12.10
CA ASP A 49 0.97 -2.93 12.73
C ASP A 49 0.01 -3.78 11.91
N TYR A 50 -0.89 -3.13 11.18
CA TYR A 50 -1.80 -3.82 10.27
C TYR A 50 -1.05 -4.52 9.13
N ALA A 51 0.02 -3.91 8.59
CA ALA A 51 0.87 -4.58 7.61
C ALA A 51 1.55 -5.83 8.20
N ARG A 52 1.99 -5.74 9.47
CA ARG A 52 2.63 -6.87 10.18
C ARG A 52 1.65 -8.02 10.40
N SER A 53 0.39 -7.72 10.73
CA SER A 53 -0.63 -8.77 10.97
C SER A 53 -1.02 -9.57 9.72
N LEU A 54 -0.69 -9.08 8.52
CA LEU A 54 -1.03 -9.76 7.27
C LEU A 54 0.06 -10.74 6.79
N VAL A 55 1.25 -10.66 7.37
CA VAL A 55 2.38 -11.52 6.97
C VAL A 55 2.05 -12.98 7.27
N GLY A 56 2.19 -13.85 6.27
CA GLY A 56 1.90 -15.28 6.39
C GLY A 56 0.41 -15.64 6.26
N HIS A 57 -0.48 -14.66 6.10
CA HIS A 57 -1.92 -14.87 5.95
C HIS A 57 -2.45 -14.64 4.53
N LEU A 58 -1.61 -14.10 3.64
CA LEU A 58 -1.97 -13.77 2.26
C LEU A 58 -0.97 -14.41 1.29
N ASN A 59 -1.47 -14.87 0.15
CA ASN A 59 -0.66 -15.41 -0.94
C ASN A 59 -1.03 -14.77 -2.28
N GLU A 60 -0.08 -14.82 -3.22
CA GLU A 60 -0.38 -14.50 -4.61
C GLU A 60 -1.42 -15.47 -5.16
N GLY A 61 -2.44 -14.92 -5.83
CA GLY A 61 -3.57 -15.69 -6.35
C GLY A 61 -4.83 -15.61 -5.49
N ASP A 62 -4.72 -15.22 -4.22
CA ASP A 62 -5.87 -15.16 -3.30
C ASP A 62 -6.87 -14.09 -3.74
N TRP A 63 -8.16 -14.40 -3.55
CA TRP A 63 -9.25 -13.43 -3.66
C TRP A 63 -9.59 -12.89 -2.29
N VAL A 64 -9.55 -11.58 -2.15
CA VAL A 64 -9.69 -10.88 -0.87
C VAL A 64 -10.76 -9.80 -0.97
N ARG A 65 -11.45 -9.53 0.14
CA ARG A 65 -12.32 -8.37 0.25
C ARG A 65 -11.53 -7.21 0.86
N VAL A 66 -11.24 -6.20 0.05
CA VAL A 66 -10.42 -5.05 0.43
C VAL A 66 -11.28 -3.81 0.61
N GLN A 67 -10.99 -3.06 1.67
CA GLN A 67 -11.44 -1.68 1.81
C GLN A 67 -10.25 -0.76 1.59
N LEU A 68 -10.39 0.14 0.61
CA LEU A 68 -9.32 1.06 0.20
C LEU A 68 -9.67 2.49 0.59
N SER A 69 -8.65 3.24 0.99
CA SER A 69 -8.63 4.70 1.04
C SER A 69 -7.73 5.21 -0.07
N MET A 70 -8.19 6.21 -0.84
CA MET A 70 -7.41 6.79 -1.93
C MET A 70 -6.94 8.18 -1.55
N SER A 71 -5.65 8.46 -1.72
CA SER A 71 -5.11 9.81 -1.62
C SER A 71 -4.36 10.17 -2.91
N VAL A 72 -4.37 11.46 -3.23
CA VAL A 72 -3.56 12.00 -4.31
C VAL A 72 -2.47 12.84 -3.66
N ARG A 73 -1.23 12.60 -4.05
CA ARG A 73 -0.09 13.41 -3.62
C ARG A 73 0.66 13.92 -4.84
N ASP A 74 1.09 15.17 -4.77
CA ASP A 74 2.12 15.69 -5.66
C ASP A 74 3.52 15.58 -5.04
N TRP A 75 4.52 15.39 -5.88
CA TRP A 75 5.94 15.41 -5.50
C TRP A 75 6.79 15.91 -6.68
N GLN A 76 7.92 16.55 -6.38
CA GLN A 76 8.88 16.93 -7.42
C GLN A 76 9.84 15.78 -7.70
N ASP A 77 9.96 15.41 -8.98
CA ASP A 77 10.98 14.46 -9.40
C ASP A 77 12.39 15.07 -9.38
N GLN A 78 13.41 14.24 -9.65
CA GLN A 78 14.81 14.69 -9.67
C GLN A 78 15.10 15.78 -10.72
N GLN A 79 14.20 15.98 -11.69
CA GLN A 79 14.30 17.00 -12.73
C GLN A 79 13.50 18.26 -12.37
N GLY A 80 12.92 18.33 -11.16
CA GLY A 80 12.11 19.45 -10.69
C GLY A 80 10.69 19.50 -11.25
N GLN A 81 10.23 18.45 -11.94
CA GLN A 81 8.88 18.40 -12.49
C GLN A 81 7.90 17.90 -11.43
N THR A 82 6.78 18.61 -11.26
CA THR A 82 5.68 18.16 -10.40
C THR A 82 5.03 16.92 -11.00
N ARG A 83 5.06 15.83 -10.25
CA ARG A 83 4.40 14.55 -10.53
C ARG A 83 3.22 14.38 -9.59
N TYR A 84 2.16 13.77 -10.08
CA TYR A 84 1.00 13.37 -9.29
C TYR A 84 0.98 11.85 -9.14
N GLU A 85 0.79 11.39 -7.92
CA GLU A 85 0.75 9.97 -7.55
C GLU A 85 -0.56 9.67 -6.84
N ASN A 86 -1.33 8.72 -7.38
CA ASN A 86 -2.52 8.19 -6.73
C ASN A 86 -2.12 7.01 -5.85
N LYS A 87 -2.32 7.13 -4.54
CA LYS A 87 -2.03 6.07 -3.57
C LYS A 87 -3.32 5.43 -3.08
N ALA A 88 -3.37 4.11 -3.12
CA ALA A 88 -4.39 3.34 -2.43
C ALA A 88 -3.80 2.74 -1.15
N TYR A 89 -4.43 3.02 -0.03
CA TYR A 89 -4.11 2.44 1.27
C TYR A 89 -5.15 1.41 1.64
N ILE A 90 -4.70 0.22 2.05
CA ILE A 90 -5.58 -0.84 2.51
C ILE A 90 -5.95 -0.55 3.95
N SER A 91 -7.22 -0.21 4.16
CA SER A 91 -7.77 0.03 5.51
C SER A 91 -8.23 -1.28 6.16
N ASN A 92 -8.68 -2.26 5.35
CA ASN A 92 -9.09 -3.57 5.83
C ASN A 92 -9.01 -4.61 4.69
N ILE A 93 -8.77 -5.87 5.05
CA ILE A 93 -8.72 -7.05 4.18
C ILE A 93 -9.32 -8.23 4.95
N LYS A 94 -10.21 -8.97 4.30
CA LYS A 94 -10.87 -10.16 4.84
C LYS A 94 -10.78 -11.31 3.87
#